data_AF-R6TJB8-F1
#
_entry.id   AF-R6TJB8-F1
#
_cell.length_a   1.000
_cell.length_b   1.000
_cell.length_c   1.000
_cell.angle_alpha   90.00
_cell.angle_beta   90.00
_cell.angle_gamma   90.00
#
_symmetry.space_group_name_H-M   'P 1'
#
loop_
_entity.id
_entity.type
_entity.pdbx_description
1 polymer ?
#
loop_
_entity_poly.entity_id
_entity_poly.type
_entity_poly.pdbx_seq_one_letter_code
_entity_poly.pdbx_strand_id
1 'polypeptide(L)'
;MKGKRPFLWVLTAVGLVLWAVPLALYAKGVFLPTVLWGPIYGVGLFLFLGSLGTLFWRACLESDPVLRQHDHTVHDERNTAIRGKASTKTLEILRAGLMAGMIWTATWDTSRRLSVLLFGILLLVGGVEFGCTLYYRRKM
;
A
#
# COMPACT_ATOMS: atom_id res chain seq x y z
N MET A 1 -8.32 -17.32 11.22
CA MET A 1 -6.85 -17.25 10.98
C MET A 1 -6.16 -16.27 11.95
N LYS A 2 -6.13 -16.56 13.26
CA LYS A 2 -5.60 -15.66 14.31
C LYS A 2 -4.06 -15.46 14.27
N GLY A 3 -3.30 -16.35 13.60
CA GLY A 3 -1.83 -16.35 13.65
C GLY A 3 -1.10 -15.29 12.81
N LYS A 4 -1.74 -14.64 11.84
CA LYS A 4 -1.04 -13.70 10.92
C LYS A 4 -1.02 -12.23 11.39
N ARG A 5 -1.82 -11.87 12.40
CA ARG A 5 -1.86 -10.52 12.98
C ARG A 5 -0.57 -10.08 13.68
N PRO A 6 0.05 -10.89 14.57
CA PRO A 6 1.30 -10.49 15.22
C PRO A 6 2.42 -10.29 14.20
N PHE A 7 2.46 -11.12 13.15
CA PHE A 7 3.42 -10.98 12.06
C PHE A 7 3.29 -9.64 11.31
N LEU A 8 2.05 -9.20 11.03
CA LEU A 8 1.83 -7.90 10.38
C LEU A 8 2.31 -6.73 11.25
N TRP A 9 2.06 -6.76 12.56
CA TRP A 9 2.56 -5.72 13.48
C TRP A 9 4.09 -5.67 13.53
N VAL A 10 4.74 -6.83 13.53
CA VAL A 10 6.22 -6.93 13.45
C VAL A 10 6.71 -6.32 12.13
N LEU A 11 6.06 -6.64 11.01
CA LEU A 11 6.35 -6.04 9.71
C LEU A 11 6.18 -4.52 9.69
N THR A 12 5.13 -4.01 10.35
CA THR A 12 4.91 -2.57 10.50
C THR A 12 6.03 -1.93 11.29
N ALA A 13 6.42 -2.51 12.43
CA ALA A 13 7.52 -2.00 13.25
C ALA A 13 8.86 -2.02 12.50
N VAL A 14 9.18 -3.12 11.82
CA VAL A 14 10.41 -3.26 11.01
C VAL A 14 10.41 -2.26 9.86
N GLY A 15 9.31 -2.12 9.14
CA GLY A 15 9.17 -1.13 8.07
C GLY A 15 9.34 0.31 8.58
N LEU A 16 8.74 0.63 9.74
CA LEU A 16 8.87 1.94 10.37
C LEU A 16 10.33 2.23 10.74
N VAL A 17 11.03 1.27 11.33
CA VAL A 17 12.46 1.42 11.69
C VAL A 17 13.31 1.61 10.43
N LEU A 18 13.12 0.77 9.40
CA LEU A 18 13.85 0.85 8.14
C LEU A 18 13.57 2.16 7.37
N TRP A 19 12.43 2.80 7.59
CA TRP A 19 12.10 4.09 7.01
C TRP A 19 12.58 5.28 7.87
N ALA A 20 12.29 5.26 9.17
CA ALA A 20 12.52 6.37 10.08
C ALA A 20 13.99 6.51 10.50
N VAL A 21 14.74 5.41 10.63
CA VAL A 21 16.16 5.46 11.02
C VAL A 21 17.01 6.13 9.93
N PRO A 22 16.91 5.76 8.65
CA PRO A 22 17.56 6.53 7.60
C PRO A 22 17.08 7.97 7.58
N LEU A 23 15.78 8.27 7.67
CA LEU A 23 15.29 9.65 7.71
C LEU A 23 15.94 10.49 8.84
N ALA A 24 16.08 9.91 10.03
CA ALA A 24 16.71 10.56 11.18
C ALA A 24 18.22 10.75 10.99
N LEU A 25 18.90 9.79 10.35
CA LEU A 25 20.33 9.91 10.01
C LEU A 25 20.57 10.99 8.94
N TYR A 26 19.69 11.08 7.94
CA TYR A 26 19.70 12.14 6.94
C TYR A 26 19.59 13.52 7.59
N ALA A 27 18.64 13.67 8.52
CA ALA A 27 18.42 14.92 9.25
C ALA A 27 19.63 15.33 10.12
N LYS A 28 20.45 14.36 10.54
CA LYS A 28 21.70 14.59 11.30
C LYS A 28 22.93 14.76 10.41
N GLY A 29 22.78 14.78 9.09
CA GLY A 29 23.89 14.92 8.14
C GLY A 29 24.76 13.66 7.99
N VAL A 30 24.29 12.50 8.46
CA VAL A 30 24.97 11.22 8.28
C VAL A 30 24.46 10.57 7.00
N PHE A 31 25.33 10.52 5.99
CA PHE A 31 24.99 9.97 4.69
C PHE A 31 25.51 8.53 4.56
N LEU A 32 24.59 7.56 4.47
CA LEU A 32 24.90 6.23 3.93
C LEU A 32 25.29 6.35 2.44
N PRO A 33 26.00 5.36 1.88
CA PRO A 33 26.24 5.29 0.43
C PRO A 33 24.92 5.46 -0.34
N THR A 34 24.91 6.33 -1.36
CA THR A 34 23.72 6.68 -2.16
C THR A 34 22.98 5.46 -2.71
N VAL A 35 23.71 4.40 -3.03
CA VAL A 35 23.20 3.11 -3.54
C VAL A 35 22.31 2.38 -2.52
N LEU A 36 22.49 2.63 -1.21
CA LEU A 36 21.74 1.97 -0.14
C LEU A 36 20.51 2.78 0.29
N TRP A 37 20.48 4.10 0.08
CA TRP A 37 19.39 4.97 0.52
C TRP A 37 18.05 4.64 -0.13
N GLY A 38 18.02 4.58 -1.46
CA GLY A 38 16.78 4.36 -2.22
C GLY A 38 16.09 3.04 -1.86
N PRO A 39 16.80 1.91 -1.90
CA PRO A 39 16.22 0.60 -1.57
C PRO A 39 15.77 0.50 -0.11
N ILE A 40 16.58 0.92 0.87
CA ILE A 40 16.23 0.78 2.30
C ILE A 40 15.01 1.65 2.63
N TYR A 41 14.98 2.88 2.15
CA TYR A 41 13.87 3.80 2.38
C TYR A 41 12.58 3.32 1.68
N GLY A 42 12.70 2.89 0.43
CA GLY A 42 11.55 2.40 -0.36
C GLY A 42 10.98 1.10 0.21
N VAL A 43 11.83 0.14 0.58
CA VAL A 43 11.42 -1.12 1.20
C VAL A 43 10.83 -0.86 2.59
N GLY A 44 11.46 -0.02 3.42
CA GLY A 44 10.93 0.34 4.74
C GLY A 44 9.53 0.95 4.66
N LEU A 45 9.34 1.93 3.75
CA LEU A 45 8.06 2.58 3.55
C LEU A 45 6.99 1.61 3.02
N PHE A 46 7.35 0.75 2.07
CA PHE A 46 6.43 -0.26 1.53
C PHE A 46 5.98 -1.26 2.60
N LEU A 47 6.92 -1.78 3.38
CA LEU A 47 6.63 -2.71 4.48
C LEU A 47 5.76 -2.04 5.54
N PHE A 48 6.05 -0.79 5.90
CA PHE A 48 5.28 -0.03 6.87
C PHE A 48 3.84 0.21 6.40
N LEU A 49 3.66 0.89 5.26
CA LEU A 49 2.34 1.26 4.76
C LEU A 49 1.52 0.04 4.32
N GLY A 50 2.15 -0.96 3.70
CA GLY A 50 1.48 -2.19 3.26
C GLY A 50 0.96 -3.03 4.43
N SER A 51 1.77 -3.18 5.49
CA SER A 51 1.34 -3.91 6.69
C SER A 51 0.33 -3.11 7.52
N LEU A 52 0.51 -1.80 7.66
CA LEU A 52 -0.43 -0.93 8.36
C LEU A 52 -1.79 -0.89 7.63
N GLY A 53 -1.78 -0.75 6.30
CA GLY A 53 -2.99 -0.76 5.48
C GLY A 53 -3.75 -2.08 5.55
N THR A 54 -3.03 -3.21 5.56
CA THR A 54 -3.68 -4.53 5.72
C THR A 54 -4.21 -4.76 7.14
N LEU A 55 -3.55 -4.25 8.17
CA LEU A 55 -4.08 -4.25 9.53
C LEU A 55 -5.34 -3.41 9.65
N PHE A 56 -5.32 -2.20 9.07
CA PHE A 56 -6.45 -1.29 9.05
C PHE A 56 -7.64 -1.89 8.29
N TRP A 57 -7.42 -2.44 7.09
CA TRP A 57 -8.46 -3.13 6.31
C TRP A 57 -9.10 -4.29 7.09
N ARG A 58 -8.28 -5.10 7.77
CA ARG A 58 -8.80 -6.20 8.62
C ARG A 58 -9.58 -5.69 9.82
N ALA A 59 -9.16 -4.58 10.43
CA ALA A 59 -9.89 -3.96 11.53
C ALA A 59 -11.26 -3.45 11.05
N CYS A 60 -11.32 -2.83 9.86
CA CYS A 60 -12.58 -2.43 9.24
C CYS A 60 -13.50 -3.63 8.94
N LEU A 61 -12.96 -4.71 8.39
CA LEU A 61 -13.70 -5.95 8.12
C LEU A 61 -14.23 -6.63 9.39
N GLU A 62 -13.49 -6.60 10.49
CA GLU A 62 -13.96 -7.18 11.76
C GLU A 62 -15.00 -6.31 12.46
N SER A 63 -14.93 -4.99 12.27
CA SER A 63 -15.84 -4.04 12.92
C SER A 63 -17.21 -3.99 12.26
N ASP A 64 -17.32 -4.37 10.98
CA ASP A 64 -18.55 -4.24 10.21
C ASP A 64 -18.96 -5.56 9.54
N PRO A 65 -20.08 -6.18 10.00
CA PRO A 65 -20.55 -7.45 9.45
C PRO A 65 -20.99 -7.34 7.99
N VAL A 66 -21.42 -6.17 7.51
CA VAL A 66 -21.84 -5.95 6.12
C VAL A 66 -20.62 -5.96 5.19
N LEU A 67 -19.53 -5.31 5.59
CA LEU A 67 -18.26 -5.33 4.86
C LEU A 67 -17.68 -6.74 4.80
N ARG A 68 -17.78 -7.50 5.90
CA ARG A 68 -17.35 -8.89 5.95
C ARG A 68 -18.15 -9.77 5.00
N GLN A 69 -19.47 -9.61 4.97
CA GLN A 69 -20.34 -10.37 4.09
C GLN A 69 -20.11 -10.00 2.62
N HIS A 70 -19.88 -8.72 2.33
CA HIS A 70 -19.46 -8.27 1.00
C HIS A 70 -18.12 -8.89 0.58
N ASP A 71 -17.10 -8.86 1.44
CA ASP A 71 -15.79 -9.46 1.17
C ASP A 71 -15.89 -10.96 0.85
N HIS A 72 -16.71 -11.69 1.60
CA HIS A 72 -17.02 -13.09 1.33
C HIS A 72 -17.74 -13.29 -0.04
N THR A 73 -18.73 -12.46 -0.37
CA THR A 73 -19.43 -12.54 -1.68
C THR A 73 -18.58 -12.10 -2.88
N VAL A 74 -17.55 -11.28 -2.65
CA VAL A 74 -16.59 -10.85 -3.68
C VAL A 74 -15.53 -11.92 -3.91
N HIS A 75 -15.13 -12.65 -2.87
CA HIS A 75 -14.17 -13.75 -2.93
C HIS A 75 -14.82 -15.13 -3.15
N ASP A 76 -16.15 -15.20 -3.25
CA ASP A 76 -16.83 -16.41 -3.72
C ASP A 76 -16.35 -16.74 -5.13
N GLU A 77 -15.79 -17.94 -5.28
CA GLU A 77 -15.10 -18.44 -6.47
C GLU A 77 -15.89 -18.26 -7.78
N ARG A 78 -17.23 -18.19 -7.66
CA ARG A 78 -18.18 -17.99 -8.76
C ARG A 78 -18.27 -16.54 -9.25
N ASN A 79 -18.09 -15.54 -8.38
CA ASN A 79 -18.11 -14.12 -8.75
C ASN A 79 -16.74 -13.63 -9.24
N THR A 80 -15.63 -14.23 -8.79
CA THR A 80 -14.29 -14.02 -9.36
C THR A 80 -14.22 -14.43 -10.83
N ALA A 81 -14.98 -15.46 -11.24
CA ALA A 81 -15.07 -15.89 -12.63
C ALA A 81 -15.82 -14.87 -13.52
N ILE A 82 -16.79 -14.12 -12.98
CA ILE A 82 -17.64 -13.17 -13.73
C ILE A 82 -17.10 -11.74 -13.67
N ARG A 83 -16.57 -11.29 -12.52
CA ARG A 83 -15.84 -10.00 -12.39
C ARG A 83 -14.49 -9.98 -13.11
N GLY A 84 -14.06 -11.11 -13.68
CA GLY A 84 -12.79 -11.27 -14.40
C GLY A 84 -12.65 -10.53 -15.73
N LYS A 85 -13.67 -9.81 -16.24
CA LYS A 85 -13.56 -9.07 -17.51
C LYS A 85 -13.49 -7.55 -17.30
N ALA A 86 -12.27 -7.04 -17.39
CA ALA A 86 -11.87 -5.66 -17.72
C ALA A 86 -11.69 -4.63 -16.58
N SER A 87 -12.65 -4.33 -15.69
CA SER A 87 -12.53 -3.09 -14.89
C SER A 87 -11.56 -3.18 -13.68
N THR A 88 -11.55 -4.29 -12.93
CA THR A 88 -10.67 -4.47 -11.76
C THR A 88 -9.22 -4.76 -12.16
N LYS A 89 -9.01 -5.52 -13.23
CA LYS A 89 -7.69 -5.77 -13.83
C LYS A 89 -6.99 -4.47 -14.22
N THR A 90 -7.72 -3.49 -14.74
CA THR A 90 -7.12 -2.23 -15.20
C THR A 90 -6.58 -1.40 -14.04
N LEU A 91 -7.29 -1.39 -12.90
CA LEU A 91 -6.84 -0.68 -11.70
C LEU A 91 -5.66 -1.40 -11.02
N GLU A 92 -5.68 -2.73 -10.98
CA GLU A 92 -4.55 -3.54 -10.49
C GLU A 92 -3.30 -3.36 -11.37
N ILE A 93 -3.46 -3.39 -12.69
CA ILE A 93 -2.37 -3.15 -13.65
C ILE A 93 -1.86 -1.72 -13.53
N LEU A 94 -2.74 -0.72 -13.39
CA LEU A 94 -2.35 0.67 -13.17
C LEU A 94 -1.56 0.81 -11.87
N ARG A 95 -2.01 0.18 -10.78
CA ARG A 95 -1.34 0.22 -9.48
C ARG A 95 0.01 -0.48 -9.53
N ALA A 96 0.09 -1.64 -10.19
CA ALA A 96 1.33 -2.35 -10.43
C ALA A 96 2.30 -1.51 -11.28
N GLY A 97 1.80 -0.86 -12.33
CA GLY A 97 2.58 0.04 -13.19
C GLY A 97 3.10 1.28 -12.45
N LEU A 98 2.27 1.89 -11.61
CA LEU A 98 2.68 3.05 -10.78
C LEU A 98 3.71 2.64 -9.71
N MET A 99 3.57 1.46 -9.10
CA MET A 99 4.57 0.94 -8.15
C MET A 99 5.89 0.61 -8.86
N ALA A 100 5.83 -0.07 -10.02
CA ALA A 100 7.01 -0.37 -10.82
C ALA A 100 7.71 0.90 -11.30
N GLY A 101 6.94 1.91 -11.75
CA GLY A 101 7.44 3.22 -12.14
C GLY A 101 8.13 3.95 -10.99
N MET A 102 7.55 3.93 -9.78
CA MET A 102 8.18 4.52 -8.59
C MET A 102 9.50 3.83 -8.23
N ILE A 103 9.55 2.50 -8.29
CA ILE A 103 10.76 1.74 -8.00
C ILE A 103 11.82 2.09 -9.06
N TRP A 104 11.44 2.09 -10.34
CA TRP A 104 12.33 2.44 -11.44
C TRP A 104 12.93 3.84 -11.29
N THR A 105 12.10 4.86 -11.05
CA THR A 105 12.54 6.25 -10.91
C THR A 105 13.34 6.48 -9.62
N ALA A 106 13.11 5.67 -8.58
CA ALA A 106 13.92 5.69 -7.36
C ALA A 106 15.27 4.98 -7.54
N THR A 107 15.36 3.93 -8.38
CA THR A 107 16.60 3.20 -8.63
C THR A 107 17.55 3.89 -9.59
N TRP A 108 17.04 4.61 -10.59
CA TRP A 108 17.87 5.26 -11.62
C TRP A 108 18.16 6.75 -11.35
N ASP A 109 17.79 7.27 -10.18
CA ASP A 109 17.91 8.69 -9.79
C ASP A 109 17.38 9.67 -10.87
N THR A 110 16.41 9.21 -11.68
CA THR A 110 16.05 9.86 -12.95
C THR A 110 15.28 11.16 -12.75
N SER A 111 14.70 11.36 -11.56
CA SER A 111 14.23 12.65 -11.04
C SER A 111 13.42 12.42 -9.77
N ARG A 112 13.87 12.98 -8.65
CA ARG A 112 13.18 12.92 -7.35
C ARG A 112 11.73 13.47 -7.43
N ARG A 113 11.48 14.42 -8.34
CA ARG A 113 10.15 15.02 -8.56
C ARG A 113 9.18 14.02 -9.18
N LEU A 114 9.67 13.13 -10.06
CA LEU A 114 8.85 12.13 -10.76
C LEU A 114 8.41 11.02 -9.81
N SER A 115 9.31 10.55 -8.94
CA SER A 115 9.00 9.56 -7.89
C SER A 115 7.93 10.08 -6.91
N VAL A 116 8.04 11.35 -6.49
CA VAL A 116 7.05 12.00 -5.61
C VAL A 116 5.69 12.15 -6.30
N LEU A 117 5.70 12.49 -7.59
CA LEU A 117 4.47 12.62 -8.39
C LEU A 117 3.75 11.26 -8.53
N LEU A 118 4.48 10.20 -8.86
CA LEU A 118 3.93 8.84 -8.94
C LEU A 118 3.39 8.37 -7.58
N PHE A 119 4.09 8.67 -6.48
CA PHE A 119 3.61 8.39 -5.13
C PHE A 119 2.30 9.13 -4.82
N GLY A 120 2.21 10.42 -5.16
CA GLY A 120 1.02 11.24 -4.99
C GLY A 120 -0.18 10.71 -5.77
N ILE A 121 0.02 10.26 -7.01
CA ILE A 121 -1.03 9.60 -7.81
C ILE A 121 -1.50 8.31 -7.13
N LEU A 122 -0.57 7.51 -6.60
CA LEU A 122 -0.90 6.26 -5.92
C LEU A 122 -1.72 6.49 -4.65
N LEU A 123 -1.41 7.54 -3.89
CA LEU A 123 -2.21 7.98 -2.73
C LEU A 123 -3.59 8.50 -3.14
N LEU A 124 -3.69 9.27 -4.23
CA LEU A 124 -4.98 9.76 -4.74
C LEU A 124 -5.89 8.61 -5.15
N VAL A 125 -5.36 7.61 -5.88
CA VAL A 125 -6.12 6.42 -6.26
C VAL A 125 -6.62 5.68 -5.02
N GLY A 126 -5.76 5.46 -4.02
CA GLY A 126 -6.17 4.83 -2.76
C GLY A 126 -7.19 5.66 -1.96
N GLY A 127 -7.06 6.99 -1.96
CA GLY A 127 -8.00 7.90 -1.31
C GLY A 127 -9.38 7.91 -1.97
N VAL A 128 -9.43 7.86 -3.31
CA VAL A 128 -10.68 7.75 -4.07
C VAL A 128 -11.34 6.40 -3.82
N GLU A 129 -10.59 5.29 -3.80
CA GLU A 129 -11.13 3.96 -3.42
C GLU A 129 -11.76 4.00 -2.02
N PHE A 130 -11.06 4.59 -1.05
CA PHE A 130 -11.53 4.70 0.31
C PHE A 130 -12.78 5.60 0.43
N GLY A 131 -12.77 6.76 -0.25
CA GLY A 131 -13.89 7.69 -0.27
C GLY A 131 -15.14 7.09 -0.93
N CYS A 132 -14.98 6.38 -2.05
CA CYS A 132 -16.07 5.65 -2.69
C CYS A 132 -16.64 4.57 -1.76
N THR A 133 -15.78 3.84 -1.05
CA THR A 133 -16.20 2.82 -0.08
C THR A 133 -17.02 3.44 1.06
N LEU A 134 -16.59 4.59 1.59
CA LEU A 134 -17.34 5.34 2.62
C LEU A 134 -18.64 5.94 2.10
N TYR A 135 -18.65 6.44 0.86
CA TYR A 135 -19.84 7.01 0.23
C TYR A 135 -20.93 5.94 0.04
N TYR A 136 -20.56 4.77 -0.49
CA TYR A 136 -21.49 3.65 -0.64
C TYR A 136 -22.02 3.15 0.71
N ARG A 137 -21.19 3.17 1.76
CA ARG A 137 -21.59 2.82 3.14
C ARG A 137 -22.61 3.79 3.76
N ARG A 138 -22.65 5.05 3.35
CA ARG A 138 -23.66 6.03 3.84
C ARG A 138 -25.01 5.93 3.13
N LYS A 139 -25.05 5.33 1.94
CA LYS A 139 -26.21 5.31 1.06
C LYS A 139 -27.01 4.00 1.14
N MET A 140 -26.40 2.92 1.63
CA MET A 140 -27.06 1.69 2.06
C MET A 140 -27.38 1.76 3.54
#